data_AF-A0A5B7SMI3-F1
#
_entry.id   AF-A0A5B7SMI3-F1
#
_cell.length_a   1.000
_cell.length_b   1.000
_cell.length_c   1.000
_cell.angle_alpha   90.00
_cell.angle_beta   90.00
_cell.angle_gamma   90.00
#
_symmetry.space_group_name_H-M   'P 1'
#
loop_
_entity.id
_entity.type
_entity.pdbx_description
1 polymer ?
#
loop_
_entity_poly.entity_id
_entity_poly.type
_entity_poly.pdbx_seq_one_letter_code
_entity_poly.pdbx_strand_id
1 'polypeptide(L)'
;MQRDKLADITLIKKEIEEFLLQINSFKTSVIQAHRNFYNKIEEIKEKLNISEGKLEILAFPKLKSFEFRELLNWSVNQQSDQGKKIVNTSFDINVEQYFKLTTEIFEKLLNQSLTLKGGNSHLGLALKLMSTNFFDISYDIRYDDTFNQMSEGKKAFVVLMLLLDFSDKDCPILIDQPEDDLDNRAIYKELVKYLKKKKKERQIIVVTHNPNIVVGADSEQVIVANQNGVDTKNENGAKFQYVSGSLENSKEADEGIEIILERQGIKEHVCEILEGGNEAFKQREIKYDLK
;
A
#
# COMPACT_ATOMS: atom_id res chain seq x y z
N MET A 1 -6.14 43.82 -65.00
CA MET A 1 -5.86 44.50 -63.70
C MET A 1 -6.83 44.11 -62.58
N GLN A 2 -8.14 44.34 -62.65
CA GLN A 2 -9.08 43.91 -61.58
C GLN A 2 -9.26 42.39 -61.50
N ARG A 3 -9.24 41.71 -62.66
CA ARG A 3 -9.38 40.25 -62.77
C ARG A 3 -8.15 39.50 -62.22
N ASP A 4 -6.96 40.07 -62.42
CA ASP A 4 -5.68 39.53 -61.92
C ASP A 4 -5.59 39.66 -60.39
N LYS A 5 -5.97 40.83 -59.84
CA LYS A 5 -6.06 41.04 -58.38
C LYS A 5 -7.04 40.07 -57.70
N LEU A 6 -8.14 39.70 -58.36
CA LEU A 6 -9.10 38.74 -57.83
C LEU A 6 -8.55 37.31 -57.82
N ALA A 7 -7.75 36.94 -58.83
CA ALA A 7 -7.07 35.66 -58.89
C ALA A 7 -6.01 35.56 -57.77
N ASP A 8 -5.22 36.63 -57.55
CA ASP A 8 -4.22 36.71 -56.48
C ASP A 8 -4.85 36.59 -55.08
N ILE A 9 -5.97 37.28 -54.83
CA ILE A 9 -6.72 37.16 -53.58
C ILE A 9 -7.23 35.73 -53.37
N THR A 10 -7.69 35.08 -54.44
CA THR A 10 -8.19 33.69 -54.37
C THR A 10 -7.06 32.72 -54.04
N LEU A 11 -5.87 32.91 -54.61
CA LEU A 11 -4.69 32.10 -54.34
C LEU A 11 -4.25 32.24 -52.88
N ILE A 12 -4.11 33.48 -52.38
CA ILE A 12 -3.73 33.75 -50.98
C ILE A 12 -4.73 33.15 -50.00
N LYS A 13 -6.04 33.23 -50.29
CA LYS A 13 -7.07 32.60 -49.45
C LYS A 13 -6.89 31.09 -49.37
N LYS A 14 -6.61 30.44 -50.50
CA LYS A 14 -6.35 29.00 -50.54
C LYS A 14 -5.11 28.62 -49.73
N GLU A 15 -4.03 29.38 -49.86
CA GLU A 15 -2.81 29.18 -49.07
C GLU A 15 -3.08 29.33 -47.57
N ILE A 16 -3.87 30.34 -47.16
CA ILE A 16 -4.28 30.52 -45.76
C ILE A 16 -5.07 29.30 -45.26
N GLU A 17 -6.03 28.81 -46.05
CA GLU A 17 -6.80 27.61 -45.70
C GLU A 17 -5.90 26.38 -45.53
N GLU A 18 -4.94 26.17 -46.43
CA GLU A 18 -3.96 25.08 -46.35
C GLU A 18 -3.08 25.19 -45.08
N PHE A 19 -2.59 26.39 -44.75
CA PHE A 19 -1.82 26.61 -43.52
C PHE A 19 -2.66 26.38 -42.26
N LEU A 20 -3.93 26.81 -42.25
CA LEU A 20 -4.84 26.56 -41.12
C LEU A 20 -5.07 25.06 -40.90
N LEU A 21 -5.20 24.28 -41.97
CA LEU A 21 -5.30 22.82 -41.88
C LEU A 21 -4.02 22.20 -41.30
N GLN A 22 -2.85 22.65 -41.74
CA GLN A 22 -1.56 22.18 -41.20
C GLN A 22 -1.40 22.51 -39.71
N ILE A 23 -1.72 23.73 -39.30
CA ILE A 23 -1.67 24.16 -37.88
C ILE A 23 -2.58 23.27 -37.02
N ASN A 24 -3.80 23.02 -37.47
CA ASN A 24 -4.74 22.15 -36.75
C ASN A 24 -4.25 20.70 -36.67
N SER A 25 -3.61 20.20 -37.73
CA SER A 25 -2.97 18.88 -37.74
C SER A 25 -1.87 18.79 -36.69
N PHE A 26 -0.92 19.73 -36.68
CA PHE A 26 0.18 19.75 -35.71
C PHE A 26 -0.32 19.86 -34.28
N LYS A 27 -1.29 20.73 -34.04
CA LYS A 27 -1.91 20.87 -32.71
C LYS A 27 -2.53 19.57 -32.23
N THR A 28 -3.24 18.87 -33.11
CA THR A 28 -3.81 17.54 -32.80
C THR A 28 -2.69 16.55 -32.46
N SER A 29 -1.60 16.54 -33.22
CA SER A 29 -0.44 15.68 -32.93
C SER A 29 0.21 15.98 -31.57
N VAL A 30 0.33 17.25 -31.19
CA VAL A 30 0.90 17.65 -29.88
C VAL A 30 -0.02 17.22 -28.74
N ILE A 31 -1.34 17.40 -28.86
CA ILE A 31 -2.32 16.95 -27.87
C ILE A 31 -2.26 15.41 -27.72
N GLN A 32 -2.18 14.69 -28.85
CA GLN A 32 -2.07 13.24 -28.83
C GLN A 32 -0.75 12.77 -28.19
N ALA A 33 0.37 13.43 -28.51
CA ALA A 33 1.66 13.13 -27.92
C ALA A 33 1.66 13.35 -26.40
N HIS A 34 1.02 14.42 -25.93
CA HIS A 34 0.85 14.66 -24.49
C HIS A 34 -0.01 13.56 -23.82
N ARG A 35 -1.12 13.14 -24.46
CA ARG A 35 -1.93 12.02 -23.97
C ARG A 35 -1.17 10.69 -23.95
N ASN A 36 -0.20 10.50 -24.84
CA ASN A 36 0.59 9.27 -24.86
C ASN A 36 1.41 9.04 -23.58
N PHE A 37 1.77 10.08 -22.81
CA PHE A 37 2.37 9.89 -21.48
C PHE A 37 1.48 9.04 -20.57
N TYR A 38 0.19 9.39 -20.50
CA TYR A 38 -0.81 8.66 -19.72
C TYR A 38 -1.05 7.26 -20.28
N ASN A 39 -1.19 7.11 -21.61
CA ASN A 39 -1.38 5.80 -22.24
C ASN A 39 -0.23 4.84 -21.93
N LYS A 40 1.01 5.34 -21.91
CA LYS A 40 2.17 4.53 -21.55
C LYS A 40 2.15 4.11 -20.08
N ILE A 41 1.68 4.97 -19.18
CA ILE A 41 1.49 4.62 -17.77
C ILE A 41 0.41 3.53 -17.62
N GLU A 42 -0.71 3.64 -18.33
CA GLU A 42 -1.73 2.58 -18.36
C GLU A 42 -1.18 1.24 -18.85
N GLU A 43 -0.37 1.24 -19.92
CA GLU A 43 0.30 0.03 -20.41
C GLU A 43 1.25 -0.58 -19.37
N ILE A 44 1.98 0.25 -18.62
CA ILE A 44 2.93 -0.21 -17.60
C ILE A 44 2.19 -0.72 -16.36
N LYS A 45 1.10 -0.04 -15.95
CA LYS A 45 0.28 -0.36 -14.78
C LYS A 45 -0.16 -1.84 -14.77
N GLU A 46 -0.61 -2.36 -15.91
CA GLU A 46 -1.06 -3.75 -16.04
C GLU A 46 0.04 -4.79 -15.72
N LYS A 47 1.32 -4.43 -15.88
CA LYS A 47 2.46 -5.31 -15.57
C LYS A 47 2.94 -5.20 -14.13
N LEU A 48 2.45 -4.23 -13.37
CA LEU A 48 2.87 -3.94 -12.01
C LEU A 48 1.85 -4.38 -10.95
N ASN A 49 0.70 -4.89 -11.40
CA ASN A 49 -0.28 -5.50 -10.50
C ASN A 49 0.25 -6.84 -10.01
N ILE A 50 0.23 -7.06 -8.69
CA ILE A 50 0.70 -8.29 -8.08
C ILE A 50 -0.37 -8.80 -7.12
N SER A 51 -0.63 -10.10 -7.14
CA SER A 51 -1.62 -10.74 -6.27
C SER A 51 -1.07 -12.06 -5.74
N GLU A 52 -1.09 -12.22 -4.42
CA GLU A 52 -0.72 -13.46 -3.72
C GLU A 52 -1.81 -13.81 -2.70
N GLY A 53 -2.59 -14.85 -2.97
CA GLY A 53 -3.74 -15.23 -2.14
C GLY A 53 -4.79 -14.11 -2.06
N LYS A 54 -4.95 -13.53 -0.86
CA LYS A 54 -5.88 -12.42 -0.59
C LYS A 54 -5.24 -11.03 -0.72
N LEU A 55 -3.91 -10.97 -0.79
CA LEU A 55 -3.17 -9.73 -0.83
C LEU A 55 -3.00 -9.29 -2.28
N GLU A 56 -3.44 -8.07 -2.58
CA GLU A 56 -3.33 -7.45 -3.89
C GLU A 56 -2.57 -6.13 -3.78
N ILE A 57 -1.60 -5.91 -4.66
CA ILE A 57 -0.94 -4.65 -4.88
C ILE A 57 -1.36 -4.17 -6.26
N LEU A 58 -2.19 -3.13 -6.30
CA LEU A 58 -2.80 -2.61 -7.52
C LEU A 58 -2.12 -1.29 -7.90
N ALA A 59 -1.44 -1.29 -9.03
CA ALA A 59 -0.91 -0.07 -9.61
C ALA A 59 -2.06 0.76 -10.20
N PHE A 60 -1.97 2.08 -10.06
CA PHE A 60 -2.87 3.02 -10.71
C PHE A 60 -2.15 4.32 -11.09
N PRO A 61 -2.56 4.99 -12.18
CA PRO A 61 -2.01 6.30 -12.51
C PRO A 61 -2.50 7.34 -11.51
N LYS A 62 -1.57 8.11 -10.97
CA LYS A 62 -1.83 9.23 -10.08
C LYS A 62 -1.42 10.51 -10.76
N LEU A 63 -2.38 11.43 -10.91
CA LEU A 63 -2.08 12.78 -11.38
C LEU A 63 -1.28 13.52 -10.30
N LYS A 64 -0.19 14.15 -10.71
CA LYS A 64 0.62 15.06 -9.91
C LYS A 64 -0.05 16.43 -9.84
N SER A 65 -1.25 16.47 -9.25
CA SER A 65 -2.11 17.66 -9.19
C SER A 65 -1.40 18.86 -8.59
N PHE A 66 -0.52 18.64 -7.61
CA PHE A 66 0.30 19.70 -7.01
C PHE A 66 1.27 20.33 -8.01
N GLU A 67 2.08 19.53 -8.70
CA GLU A 67 3.05 20.03 -9.71
C GLU A 67 2.36 20.75 -10.87
N PHE A 68 1.25 20.19 -11.34
CA PHE A 68 0.43 20.81 -12.37
C PHE A 68 -0.09 22.17 -11.92
N ARG A 69 -0.64 22.24 -10.70
CA ARG A 69 -1.15 23.50 -10.14
C ARG A 69 -0.04 24.51 -9.91
N GLU A 70 1.13 24.10 -9.46
CA GLU A 70 2.29 24.97 -9.26
C GLU A 70 2.77 25.57 -10.58
N LEU A 71 2.82 24.79 -11.66
CA LEU A 71 3.13 25.31 -13.00
C LEU A 71 2.14 26.42 -13.40
N LEU A 72 0.84 26.19 -13.23
CA LEU A 72 -0.18 27.17 -13.57
C LEU A 72 -0.12 28.39 -12.65
N ASN A 73 0.08 28.18 -11.35
CA ASN A 73 0.18 29.24 -10.36
C ASN A 73 1.38 30.16 -10.65
N TRP A 74 2.53 29.59 -11.01
CA TRP A 74 3.73 30.36 -11.35
C TRP A 74 3.58 31.14 -12.67
N SER A 75 2.78 30.64 -13.61
CA SER A 75 2.75 31.15 -14.99
C SER A 75 1.55 32.05 -15.30
N VAL A 76 0.35 31.72 -14.81
CA VAL A 76 -0.91 32.36 -15.18
C VAL A 76 -1.24 33.53 -14.24
N ASN A 77 -1.63 34.67 -14.81
CA ASN A 77 -2.09 35.81 -14.01
C ASN A 77 -3.50 35.54 -13.47
N GLN A 78 -3.70 35.70 -12.16
CA GLN A 78 -4.95 35.40 -11.45
C GLN A 78 -5.77 36.66 -11.10
N GLN A 79 -5.50 37.81 -11.71
CA GLN A 79 -6.33 39.00 -11.53
C GLN A 79 -7.67 38.88 -12.28
N SER A 80 -7.66 38.21 -13.44
CA SER A 80 -8.88 37.94 -14.21
C SER A 80 -9.62 36.70 -13.70
N ASP A 81 -10.95 36.70 -13.87
CA ASP A 81 -11.79 35.55 -13.49
C ASP A 81 -11.40 34.28 -14.26
N GLN A 82 -11.01 34.42 -15.53
CA GLN A 82 -10.48 33.32 -16.34
C GLN A 82 -9.21 32.71 -15.73
N GLY A 83 -8.26 33.55 -15.31
CA GLY A 83 -7.01 33.09 -14.68
C GLY A 83 -7.25 32.42 -13.33
N LYS A 84 -8.11 32.99 -12.49
CA LYS A 84 -8.52 32.38 -11.21
C LYS A 84 -9.17 31.02 -11.43
N LYS A 85 -10.07 30.91 -12.42
CA LYS A 85 -10.75 29.65 -12.74
C LYS A 85 -9.76 28.58 -13.18
N ILE A 86 -8.84 28.90 -14.09
CA ILE A 86 -7.83 27.94 -14.58
C ILE A 86 -6.97 27.39 -13.43
N VAL A 87 -6.48 28.25 -12.54
CA VAL A 87 -5.56 27.84 -11.45
C VAL A 87 -6.28 27.12 -10.30
N ASN A 88 -7.56 27.45 -10.05
CA ASN A 88 -8.31 26.93 -8.90
C ASN A 88 -9.35 25.86 -9.26
N THR A 89 -9.45 25.46 -10.53
CA THR A 89 -10.30 24.32 -10.89
C THR A 89 -9.80 23.08 -10.13
N SER A 90 -10.69 22.41 -9.42
CA SER A 90 -10.39 21.12 -8.79
C SER A 90 -10.33 20.04 -9.88
N PHE A 91 -9.23 19.31 -9.96
CA PHE A 91 -9.03 18.22 -10.93
C PHE A 91 -9.16 16.84 -10.28
N ASP A 92 -9.46 16.83 -8.99
CA ASP A 92 -9.41 15.62 -8.21
C ASP A 92 -10.52 14.67 -8.70
N ILE A 93 -10.06 13.54 -9.25
CA ILE A 93 -10.78 12.29 -9.59
C ILE A 93 -10.89 11.98 -11.10
N ASN A 94 -10.79 12.92 -12.05
CA ASN A 94 -11.01 12.59 -13.47
C ASN A 94 -9.90 13.02 -14.45
N VAL A 95 -9.18 12.02 -14.98
CA VAL A 95 -8.16 12.15 -16.04
C VAL A 95 -8.65 12.93 -17.27
N GLU A 96 -9.91 12.75 -17.68
CA GLU A 96 -10.45 13.45 -18.84
C GLU A 96 -10.67 14.94 -18.56
N GLN A 97 -10.94 15.32 -17.31
CA GLN A 97 -11.00 16.74 -16.94
C GLN A 97 -9.63 17.40 -17.04
N TYR A 98 -8.57 16.69 -16.63
CA TYR A 98 -7.20 17.15 -16.80
C TYR A 98 -6.86 17.39 -18.29
N PHE A 99 -7.15 16.42 -19.17
CA PHE A 99 -6.85 16.56 -20.60
C PHE A 99 -7.69 17.65 -21.27
N LYS A 100 -8.97 17.77 -20.87
CA LYS A 100 -9.85 18.85 -21.34
C LYS A 100 -9.30 20.22 -20.96
N LEU A 101 -8.94 20.42 -19.69
CA LEU A 101 -8.38 21.70 -19.25
C LEU A 101 -7.05 21.97 -19.95
N THR A 102 -6.15 20.99 -20.00
CA THR A 102 -4.84 21.14 -20.63
C THR A 102 -4.97 21.56 -22.10
N THR A 103 -5.92 20.96 -22.82
CA THR A 103 -6.26 21.36 -24.19
C THR A 103 -6.79 22.78 -24.25
N GLU A 104 -7.72 23.16 -23.37
CA GLU A 104 -8.25 24.53 -23.31
C GLU A 104 -7.16 25.57 -23.03
N ILE A 105 -6.25 25.29 -22.09
CA ILE A 105 -5.12 26.17 -21.78
C ILE A 105 -4.20 26.28 -22.99
N PHE A 106 -3.85 25.16 -23.62
CA PHE A 106 -2.98 25.14 -24.80
C PHE A 106 -3.55 25.99 -25.94
N GLU A 107 -4.84 25.87 -26.23
CA GLU A 107 -5.56 26.70 -27.21
C GLU A 107 -5.48 28.19 -26.88
N LYS A 108 -5.70 28.53 -25.61
CA LYS A 108 -5.65 29.92 -25.15
C LYS A 108 -4.23 30.48 -25.25
N LEU A 109 -3.21 29.65 -25.04
CA LEU A 109 -1.81 30.03 -25.19
C LEU A 109 -1.45 30.28 -26.65
N LEU A 110 -1.84 29.40 -27.56
CA LEU A 110 -1.60 29.58 -29.00
C LEU A 110 -2.28 30.85 -29.54
N ASN A 111 -3.50 31.12 -29.08
CA ASN A 111 -4.26 32.32 -29.45
C ASN A 111 -3.87 33.58 -28.65
N GLN A 112 -2.89 33.47 -27.75
CA GLN A 112 -2.44 34.57 -26.87
C GLN A 112 -3.56 35.23 -26.05
N SER A 113 -4.63 34.49 -25.76
CA SER A 113 -5.83 34.97 -25.06
C SER A 113 -5.79 34.76 -23.55
N LEU A 114 -4.65 34.27 -23.02
CA LEU A 114 -4.42 34.10 -21.59
C LEU A 114 -3.40 35.14 -21.10
N THR A 115 -3.75 35.88 -20.06
CA THR A 115 -2.80 36.80 -19.41
C THR A 115 -1.85 36.02 -18.50
N LEU A 116 -0.54 36.23 -18.68
CA LEU A 116 0.51 35.55 -17.93
C LEU A 116 1.15 36.48 -16.90
N LYS A 117 1.79 35.90 -15.87
CA LYS A 117 2.65 36.63 -14.93
C LYS A 117 3.95 37.07 -15.62
N GLY A 118 4.56 38.15 -15.14
CA GLY A 118 5.84 38.64 -15.67
C GLY A 118 6.91 37.55 -15.71
N GLY A 119 7.73 37.53 -16.77
CA GLY A 119 8.76 36.52 -16.99
C GLY A 119 8.29 35.24 -17.71
N ASN A 120 6.98 35.12 -18.00
CA ASN A 120 6.42 34.00 -18.74
C ASN A 120 6.02 34.40 -20.16
N SER A 121 6.23 33.49 -21.12
CA SER A 121 5.74 33.62 -22.50
C SER A 121 4.73 32.52 -22.82
N HIS A 122 3.79 32.80 -23.73
CA HIS A 122 2.77 31.82 -24.14
C HIS A 122 3.38 30.55 -24.71
N LEU A 123 4.38 30.69 -25.59
CA LEU A 123 5.11 29.56 -26.14
C LEU A 123 5.87 28.79 -25.06
N GLY A 124 6.54 29.49 -24.13
CA GLY A 124 7.30 28.86 -23.06
C GLY A 124 6.41 28.03 -22.13
N LEU A 125 5.24 28.55 -21.75
CA LEU A 125 4.28 27.80 -20.96
C LEU A 125 3.66 26.65 -21.77
N ALA A 126 3.32 26.86 -23.05
CA ALA A 126 2.76 25.81 -23.89
C ALA A 126 3.72 24.62 -24.03
N LEU A 127 5.02 24.89 -24.23
CA LEU A 127 6.05 23.86 -24.25
C LEU A 127 6.10 23.10 -22.92
N LYS A 128 6.27 23.81 -21.79
CA LYS A 128 6.31 23.18 -20.46
C LYS A 128 5.07 22.33 -20.17
N LEU A 129 3.89 22.87 -20.47
CA LEU A 129 2.61 22.20 -20.24
C LEU A 129 2.49 20.90 -21.04
N MET A 130 2.79 20.95 -22.35
CA MET A 130 2.59 19.81 -23.24
C MET A 130 3.72 18.78 -23.18
N SER A 131 4.95 19.19 -22.85
CA SER A 131 6.11 18.30 -22.78
C SER A 131 6.33 17.64 -21.41
N THR A 132 5.66 18.12 -20.36
CA THR A 132 5.81 17.56 -19.01
C THR A 132 4.85 16.40 -18.79
N ASN A 133 5.35 15.29 -18.26
CA ASN A 133 4.51 14.22 -17.76
C ASN A 133 4.03 14.55 -16.34
N PHE A 134 2.72 14.75 -16.19
CA PHE A 134 2.06 15.02 -14.90
C PHE A 134 1.47 13.77 -14.24
N PHE A 135 1.82 12.57 -14.70
CA PHE A 135 1.31 11.32 -14.15
C PHE A 135 2.44 10.45 -13.61
N ASP A 136 2.22 9.87 -12.44
CA ASP A 136 3.06 8.86 -11.83
C ASP A 136 2.27 7.56 -11.66
N ILE A 137 2.99 6.47 -11.36
CA ILE A 137 2.39 5.23 -10.90
C ILE A 137 2.35 5.26 -9.37
N SER A 138 1.16 5.04 -8.82
CA SER A 138 0.92 4.86 -7.39
C SER A 138 0.35 3.47 -7.15
N TYR A 139 0.35 3.01 -5.90
CA TYR A 139 -0.13 1.68 -5.53
C TYR A 139 -1.23 1.78 -4.48
N ASP A 140 -2.25 0.93 -4.62
CA ASP A 140 -3.26 0.64 -3.61
C ASP A 140 -3.04 -0.80 -3.14
N ILE A 141 -3.02 -1.01 -1.83
CA ILE A 141 -2.85 -2.35 -1.24
C ILE A 141 -4.20 -2.79 -0.73
N ARG A 142 -4.63 -4.00 -1.11
CA ARG A 142 -5.92 -4.57 -0.70
C ARG A 142 -5.75 -5.91 -0.03
N TYR A 143 -6.54 -6.10 1.02
CA TYR A 143 -6.65 -7.33 1.77
C TYR A 143 -8.02 -7.35 2.46
N ASP A 144 -9.03 -7.83 1.73
CA ASP A 144 -10.48 -7.68 1.96
C ASP A 144 -10.98 -6.20 1.96
N ASP A 145 -10.21 -5.25 2.53
CA ASP A 145 -10.44 -3.81 2.53
C ASP A 145 -9.28 -3.08 1.81
N THR A 146 -9.41 -1.76 1.60
CA THR A 146 -8.28 -0.91 1.16
C THR A 146 -7.37 -0.55 2.33
N PHE A 147 -6.05 -0.46 2.10
CA PHE A 147 -5.04 -0.28 3.15
C PHE A 147 -5.36 0.90 4.08
N ASN A 148 -5.85 2.02 3.55
CA ASN A 148 -6.17 3.20 4.33
C ASN A 148 -7.36 3.02 5.28
N GLN A 149 -8.27 2.07 4.98
CA GLN A 149 -9.46 1.76 5.76
C GLN A 149 -9.23 0.64 6.78
N MET A 150 -8.10 -0.04 6.71
CA MET A 150 -7.76 -1.13 7.64
C MET A 150 -7.44 -0.60 9.05
N SER A 151 -7.76 -1.41 10.07
CA SER A 151 -7.28 -1.22 11.44
C SER A 151 -5.75 -1.32 11.51
N GLU A 152 -5.14 -0.80 12.57
CA GLU A 152 -3.69 -0.83 12.74
C GLU A 152 -3.14 -2.27 12.77
N GLY A 153 -3.77 -3.18 13.50
CA GLY A 153 -3.40 -4.61 13.48
C GLY A 153 -3.50 -5.23 12.09
N LYS A 154 -4.57 -4.94 11.34
CA LYS A 154 -4.71 -5.48 9.97
C LYS A 154 -3.66 -4.91 9.02
N LYS A 155 -3.28 -3.63 9.17
CA LYS A 155 -2.16 -3.04 8.43
C LYS A 155 -0.83 -3.71 8.77
N ALA A 156 -0.54 -3.94 10.06
CA ALA A 156 0.66 -4.64 10.49
C ALA A 156 0.74 -6.05 9.90
N PHE A 157 -0.39 -6.78 9.90
CA PHE A 157 -0.48 -8.09 9.28
C PHE A 157 -0.24 -8.06 7.76
N VAL A 158 -0.82 -7.10 7.05
CA VAL A 158 -0.57 -6.91 5.62
C VAL A 158 0.90 -6.60 5.34
N VAL A 159 1.55 -5.77 6.16
CA VAL A 159 2.99 -5.49 6.03
C VAL A 159 3.81 -6.76 6.25
N LEU A 160 3.46 -7.58 7.24
CA LEU A 160 4.10 -8.87 7.45
C LEU A 160 3.95 -9.76 6.21
N MET A 161 2.74 -9.88 5.65
CA MET A 161 2.52 -10.64 4.41
C MET A 161 3.37 -10.08 3.25
N LEU A 162 3.44 -8.76 3.07
CA LEU A 162 4.26 -8.15 2.02
C LEU A 162 5.74 -8.55 2.14
N LEU A 163 6.28 -8.55 3.36
CA LEU A 163 7.68 -8.92 3.62
C LEU A 163 7.95 -10.41 3.37
N LEU A 164 6.94 -11.25 3.60
CA LEU A 164 7.05 -12.71 3.54
C LEU A 164 6.70 -13.30 2.16
N ASP A 165 5.76 -12.69 1.45
CA ASP A 165 5.30 -13.12 0.13
C ASP A 165 6.21 -12.60 -0.99
N PHE A 166 6.76 -11.39 -0.86
CA PHE A 166 7.55 -10.73 -1.91
C PHE A 166 9.06 -10.74 -1.66
N SER A 167 9.53 -11.59 -0.75
CA SER A 167 10.96 -11.78 -0.49
C SER A 167 11.44 -13.11 -1.05
N ASP A 168 12.28 -13.08 -2.08
CA ASP A 168 12.98 -14.25 -2.64
C ASP A 168 14.14 -14.75 -1.75
N LYS A 169 14.14 -14.40 -0.46
CA LYS A 169 15.23 -14.75 0.46
C LYS A 169 14.83 -16.00 1.23
N ASP A 170 15.72 -16.98 1.25
CA ASP A 170 15.53 -18.22 2.00
C ASP A 170 16.01 -18.12 3.47
N CYS A 171 16.51 -16.94 3.89
CA CYS A 171 17.07 -16.80 5.23
C CYS A 171 16.00 -16.89 6.32
N PRO A 172 16.28 -17.44 7.51
CA PRO A 172 15.30 -17.53 8.58
C PRO A 172 14.71 -16.16 8.95
N ILE A 173 13.48 -16.17 9.46
CA ILE A 173 12.78 -14.96 9.90
C ILE A 173 12.48 -15.06 11.37
N LEU A 174 12.81 -14.00 12.09
CA LEU A 174 12.42 -13.83 13.48
C LEU A 174 11.26 -12.82 13.54
N ILE A 175 10.15 -13.22 14.15
CA ILE A 175 8.98 -12.37 14.36
C ILE A 175 8.72 -12.31 15.86
N ASP A 176 8.77 -11.11 16.42
CA ASP A 176 8.48 -10.85 17.83
C ASP A 176 7.06 -10.35 17.97
N GLN A 177 6.28 -11.04 18.81
CA GLN A 177 4.87 -10.75 19.11
C GLN A 177 4.01 -10.41 17.88
N PRO A 178 3.90 -11.31 16.88
CA PRO A 178 3.05 -11.06 15.71
C PRO A 178 1.56 -10.86 16.03
N GLU A 179 1.13 -11.23 17.24
CA GLU A 179 -0.21 -11.02 17.78
C GLU A 179 -0.52 -9.60 18.24
N ASP A 180 0.50 -8.76 18.46
CA ASP A 180 0.29 -7.42 18.99
C ASP A 180 -0.59 -6.62 18.01
N ASP A 181 -1.54 -5.86 18.55
CA ASP A 181 -2.57 -5.11 17.82
C ASP A 181 -3.58 -5.93 16.98
N LEU A 182 -3.45 -7.26 16.91
CA LEU A 182 -4.42 -8.14 16.27
C LEU A 182 -5.51 -8.61 17.24
N ASP A 183 -6.75 -8.68 16.76
CA ASP A 183 -7.81 -9.30 17.54
C ASP A 183 -7.65 -10.84 17.57
N ASN A 184 -8.14 -11.48 18.63
CA ASN A 184 -8.04 -12.93 18.83
C ASN A 184 -8.63 -13.76 17.66
N ARG A 185 -9.59 -13.20 16.92
CA ARG A 185 -10.21 -13.88 15.78
C ARG A 185 -9.29 -13.82 14.55
N ALA A 186 -8.61 -12.70 14.31
CA ALA A 186 -7.65 -12.49 13.24
C ALA A 186 -6.39 -13.34 13.47
N ILE A 187 -5.91 -13.42 14.72
CA ILE A 187 -4.79 -14.30 15.11
C ILE A 187 -5.05 -15.74 14.64
N TYR A 188 -6.19 -16.30 15.00
CA TYR A 188 -6.51 -17.70 14.67
C TYR A 188 -6.86 -17.93 13.20
N LYS A 189 -7.67 -17.03 12.61
CA LYS A 189 -8.21 -17.26 11.27
C LYS A 189 -7.23 -16.92 10.16
N GLU A 190 -6.31 -16.00 10.41
CA GLU A 190 -5.45 -15.42 9.39
C GLU A 190 -3.99 -15.69 9.71
N LEU A 191 -3.45 -15.16 10.81
CA LEU A 191 -2.03 -15.27 11.15
C LEU A 191 -1.59 -16.73 11.27
N VAL A 192 -2.28 -17.54 12.08
CA VAL A 192 -1.97 -18.96 12.27
C VAL A 192 -1.97 -19.73 10.94
N LYS A 193 -2.99 -19.51 10.10
CA LYS A 193 -3.08 -20.20 8.80
C LYS A 193 -1.97 -19.75 7.87
N TYR A 194 -1.64 -18.47 7.89
CA TYR A 194 -0.60 -17.87 7.08
C TYR A 194 0.78 -18.42 7.47
N LEU A 195 1.13 -18.39 8.76
CA LEU A 195 2.37 -18.95 9.29
C LEU A 195 2.50 -20.44 8.95
N LYS A 196 1.41 -21.22 9.11
CA LYS A 196 1.39 -22.65 8.76
C LYS A 196 1.62 -22.92 7.28
N LYS A 197 1.17 -22.03 6.38
CA LYS A 197 1.50 -22.12 4.95
C LYS A 197 2.97 -21.77 4.72
N LYS A 198 3.40 -20.62 5.24
CA LYS A 198 4.72 -20.05 4.94
C LYS A 198 5.90 -20.78 5.56
N LYS A 199 5.73 -21.43 6.71
CA LYS A 199 6.81 -22.23 7.33
C LYS A 199 7.31 -23.39 6.46
N LYS A 200 6.54 -23.80 5.44
CA LYS A 200 6.93 -24.82 4.45
C LYS A 200 7.89 -24.31 3.39
N GLU A 201 7.85 -23.00 3.15
CA GLU A 201 8.67 -22.31 2.15
C GLU A 201 9.93 -21.73 2.80
N ARG A 202 9.84 -21.33 4.08
CA ARG A 202 10.90 -20.61 4.78
C ARG A 202 10.89 -20.89 6.28
N GLN A 203 12.05 -20.96 6.93
CA GLN A 203 12.11 -21.10 8.39
C GLN A 203 11.59 -19.84 9.08
N ILE A 204 10.64 -20.02 10.00
CA ILE A 204 10.06 -18.93 10.80
C ILE A 204 10.26 -19.25 12.28
N ILE A 205 10.79 -18.29 13.02
CA ILE A 205 10.96 -18.31 14.47
C ILE A 205 10.03 -17.22 15.02
N VAL A 206 9.08 -17.62 15.86
CA VAL A 206 8.12 -16.70 16.47
C VAL A 206 8.36 -16.63 17.97
N VAL A 207 8.46 -15.42 18.49
CA VAL A 207 8.41 -15.14 19.93
C VAL A 207 6.99 -14.67 20.23
N THR A 208 6.28 -15.38 21.09
CA THR A 208 4.87 -15.10 21.39
C THR A 208 4.55 -15.47 22.82
N HIS A 209 3.64 -14.72 23.44
CA HIS A 209 3.03 -15.08 24.72
C HIS A 209 1.66 -15.75 24.52
N ASN A 210 1.19 -15.87 23.27
CA ASN A 210 -0.08 -16.46 22.93
C ASN A 210 0.09 -17.92 22.51
N PRO A 211 -0.18 -18.89 23.40
CA PRO A 211 0.03 -20.31 23.10
C PRO A 211 -0.90 -20.84 21.99
N ASN A 212 -1.97 -20.10 21.67
CA ASN A 212 -2.81 -20.41 20.52
C ASN A 212 -2.07 -20.31 19.19
N ILE A 213 -1.08 -19.41 19.07
CA ILE A 213 -0.22 -19.33 17.89
C ILE A 213 0.66 -20.57 17.84
N VAL A 214 1.26 -20.96 18.97
CA VAL A 214 2.15 -22.12 19.06
C VAL A 214 1.43 -23.40 18.62
N VAL A 215 0.25 -23.67 19.18
CA VAL A 215 -0.55 -24.86 18.85
C VAL A 215 -1.20 -24.73 17.48
N GLY A 216 -1.83 -23.59 17.19
CA GLY A 216 -2.56 -23.38 15.95
C GLY A 216 -1.66 -23.42 14.70
N ALA A 217 -0.46 -22.84 14.79
CA ALA A 217 0.52 -22.84 13.72
C ALA A 217 1.26 -24.19 13.59
N ASP A 218 0.94 -25.18 14.45
CA ASP A 218 1.45 -26.55 14.39
C ASP A 218 2.97 -26.61 14.59
N SER A 219 3.47 -25.89 15.60
CA SER A 219 4.91 -25.63 15.78
C SER A 219 5.72 -26.92 15.94
N GLU A 220 6.74 -27.09 15.10
CA GLU A 220 7.61 -28.27 15.10
C GLU A 220 8.56 -28.30 16.32
N GLN A 221 9.03 -27.12 16.74
CA GLN A 221 9.92 -26.94 17.88
C GLN A 221 9.38 -25.79 18.72
N VAL A 222 9.18 -26.04 20.01
CA VAL A 222 8.79 -25.05 21.01
C VAL A 222 9.96 -24.85 21.96
N ILE A 223 10.25 -23.60 22.30
CA ILE A 223 11.23 -23.23 23.32
C ILE A 223 10.47 -22.48 24.41
N VAL A 224 10.35 -23.10 25.59
CA VAL A 224 9.72 -22.47 26.75
C VAL A 224 10.80 -21.76 27.54
N ALA A 225 10.58 -20.49 27.83
CA ALA A 225 11.47 -19.67 28.64
C ALA A 225 10.86 -19.47 30.03
N ASN A 226 11.66 -19.62 31.09
CA ASN A 226 11.25 -19.30 32.46
C ASN A 226 12.20 -18.29 33.09
N GLN A 227 11.64 -17.26 33.72
CA GLN A 227 12.38 -16.33 34.55
C GLN A 227 12.35 -16.80 36.00
N ASN A 228 13.51 -16.81 36.65
CA ASN A 228 13.62 -17.26 38.05
C ASN A 228 12.79 -16.37 39.00
N GLY A 229 11.93 -17.00 39.77
CA GLY A 229 11.05 -16.36 40.75
C GLY A 229 10.82 -17.25 41.97
N VAL A 230 10.01 -16.78 42.92
CA VAL A 230 9.70 -17.52 44.16
C VAL A 230 9.01 -18.84 43.84
N ASP A 231 8.00 -18.80 42.96
CA ASP A 231 7.24 -19.97 42.53
C ASP A 231 7.72 -20.51 41.17
N THR A 232 8.75 -19.88 40.59
CA THR A 232 9.29 -20.23 39.26
C THR A 232 10.78 -20.49 39.28
N LYS A 233 11.24 -21.38 40.17
CA LYS A 233 12.68 -21.66 40.37
C LYS A 233 13.33 -22.23 39.11
N ASN A 234 14.51 -21.71 38.81
CA ASN A 234 15.42 -22.21 37.78
C ASN A 234 16.59 -22.97 38.39
N GLU A 235 17.17 -23.87 37.61
CA GLU A 235 18.36 -24.62 37.97
C GLU A 235 19.49 -23.65 38.36
N ASN A 236 20.15 -23.92 39.50
CA ASN A 236 21.23 -23.09 40.05
C ASN A 236 20.86 -21.59 40.25
N GLY A 237 19.57 -21.24 40.28
CA GLY A 237 19.12 -19.86 40.41
C GLY A 237 19.41 -18.98 39.19
N ALA A 238 19.61 -19.58 38.00
CA ALA A 238 19.86 -18.85 36.76
C ALA A 238 18.71 -17.87 36.43
N LYS A 239 19.03 -16.62 36.04
CA LYS A 239 18.00 -15.60 35.76
C LYS A 239 16.95 -16.07 34.74
N PHE A 240 17.40 -16.72 33.67
CA PHE A 240 16.55 -17.33 32.65
C PHE A 240 17.01 -18.76 32.40
N GLN A 241 16.05 -19.67 32.23
CA GLN A 241 16.26 -21.05 31.82
C GLN A 241 15.34 -21.34 30.63
N TYR A 242 15.74 -22.28 29.79
CA TYR A 242 14.99 -22.68 28.61
C TYR A 242 14.92 -24.19 28.52
N VAL A 243 13.78 -24.70 28.07
CA VAL A 243 13.59 -26.10 27.67
C VAL A 243 12.98 -26.13 26.29
N SER A 244 13.37 -27.11 25.48
CA SER A 244 12.90 -27.18 24.10
C SER A 244 12.48 -28.59 23.72
N GLY A 245 11.45 -28.69 22.89
CA GLY A 245 10.97 -29.95 22.33
C GLY A 245 9.77 -29.74 21.43
N SER A 246 9.22 -30.83 20.92
CA SER A 246 8.00 -30.79 20.10
C SER A 246 6.74 -30.69 20.97
N LEU A 247 5.60 -30.38 20.35
CA LEU A 247 4.30 -30.32 21.03
C LEU A 247 3.84 -31.68 21.57
N GLU A 248 4.41 -32.78 21.07
CA GLU A 248 4.14 -34.14 21.52
C GLU A 248 4.96 -34.55 22.75
N ASN A 249 5.97 -33.76 23.16
CA ASN A 249 6.72 -34.01 24.37
C ASN A 249 5.82 -33.78 25.59
N SER A 250 5.29 -34.89 26.11
CA SER A 250 4.34 -34.94 27.21
C SER A 250 4.97 -35.68 28.39
N LYS A 251 4.96 -35.02 29.54
CA LYS A 251 5.35 -35.57 30.84
C LYS A 251 4.42 -34.97 31.88
N GLU A 252 3.72 -35.84 32.60
CA GLU A 252 2.83 -35.42 33.69
C GLU A 252 3.60 -34.58 34.72
N ALA A 253 2.92 -33.58 35.26
CA ALA A 253 3.50 -32.66 36.23
C ALA A 253 3.88 -33.40 37.53
N ASP A 254 5.15 -33.35 37.89
CA ASP A 254 5.67 -33.90 39.14
C ASP A 254 5.89 -32.77 40.16
N GLU A 255 4.97 -32.64 41.12
CA GLU A 255 5.04 -31.60 42.16
C GLU A 255 6.27 -31.73 43.09
N GLY A 256 6.96 -32.87 43.07
CA GLY A 256 8.21 -33.06 43.81
C GLY A 256 9.42 -32.36 43.19
N ILE A 257 9.31 -31.88 41.95
CA ILE A 257 10.39 -31.19 41.24
C ILE A 257 10.26 -29.68 41.47
N GLU A 258 11.25 -29.09 42.14
CA GLU A 258 11.28 -27.64 42.40
C GLU A 258 11.55 -26.81 41.13
N ILE A 259 12.30 -27.35 40.16
CA ILE A 259 12.68 -26.63 38.94
C ILE A 259 11.53 -26.65 37.94
N ILE A 260 10.96 -25.48 37.62
CA ILE A 260 9.74 -25.41 36.81
C ILE A 260 9.88 -26.09 35.46
N LEU A 261 10.96 -25.83 34.73
CA LEU A 261 11.13 -26.36 33.38
C LEU A 261 11.45 -27.87 33.33
N GLU A 262 11.70 -28.50 34.48
CA GLU A 262 11.91 -29.95 34.58
C GLU A 262 10.66 -30.68 35.10
N ARG A 263 9.70 -29.94 35.64
CA ARG A 263 8.49 -30.49 36.29
C ARG A 263 7.57 -31.24 35.33
N GLN A 264 7.50 -30.81 34.08
CA GLN A 264 6.52 -31.33 33.10
C GLN A 264 7.04 -31.26 31.66
N GLY A 265 6.26 -31.79 30.72
CA GLY A 265 6.58 -31.78 29.29
C GLY A 265 6.25 -30.45 28.62
N ILE A 266 6.70 -30.29 27.38
CA ILE A 266 6.40 -29.10 26.56
C ILE A 266 4.89 -28.93 26.37
N LYS A 267 4.18 -30.04 26.13
CA LYS A 267 2.73 -30.04 25.98
C LYS A 267 2.05 -29.44 27.21
N GLU A 268 2.42 -29.90 28.41
CA GLU A 268 1.83 -29.44 29.66
C GLU A 268 2.18 -27.96 29.93
N HIS A 269 3.42 -27.54 29.67
CA HIS A 269 3.80 -26.11 29.74
C HIS A 269 2.95 -25.23 28.82
N VAL A 270 2.66 -25.67 27.60
CA VAL A 270 1.82 -24.90 26.66
C VAL A 270 0.35 -24.89 27.12
N CYS A 271 -0.16 -26.03 27.63
CA CYS A 271 -1.52 -26.15 28.15
C CYS A 271 -1.76 -25.24 29.38
N GLU A 272 -0.81 -25.17 30.30
CA GLU A 272 -0.90 -24.29 31.48
C GLU A 272 -1.13 -22.82 31.10
N ILE A 273 -0.48 -22.35 30.03
CA ILE A 273 -0.65 -20.99 29.52
C ILE A 273 -2.00 -20.83 28.77
N LEU A 274 -2.50 -21.90 28.13
CA LEU A 274 -3.79 -21.90 27.41
C LEU A 274 -5.01 -21.85 28.35
N GLU A 275 -4.95 -22.53 29.49
CA GLU A 275 -6.14 -22.86 30.29
C GLU A 275 -6.75 -21.69 31.08
N GLY A 276 -6.16 -20.49 31.03
CA GLY A 276 -6.67 -19.30 31.72
C GLY A 276 -8.14 -18.94 31.40
N GLY A 277 -8.67 -19.37 30.26
CA GLY A 277 -10.10 -19.21 29.92
C GLY A 277 -11.04 -20.17 30.66
N ASN A 278 -10.71 -21.46 30.71
CA ASN A 278 -11.59 -22.50 31.26
C ASN A 278 -11.72 -22.38 32.79
N GLU A 279 -10.64 -22.06 33.48
CA GLU A 279 -10.70 -21.80 34.93
C GLU A 279 -11.57 -20.58 35.25
N ALA A 280 -11.48 -19.50 34.45
CA ALA A 280 -12.30 -18.32 34.64
C ALA A 280 -13.80 -18.60 34.44
N PHE A 281 -14.17 -19.45 33.47
CA PHE A 281 -15.55 -19.90 33.29
C PHE A 281 -16.01 -20.83 34.42
N LYS A 282 -15.19 -21.80 34.84
CA LYS A 282 -15.48 -22.67 35.99
C LYS A 282 -15.68 -21.88 37.28
N GLN A 283 -14.83 -20.89 37.56
CA GLN A 283 -15.00 -20.01 38.72
C GLN A 283 -16.29 -19.18 38.61
N ARG A 284 -16.70 -18.80 37.39
CA ARG A 284 -17.99 -18.15 37.14
C ARG A 284 -19.15 -19.09 37.39
N GLU A 285 -19.09 -20.33 36.91
CA GLU A 285 -20.12 -21.36 37.15
C GLU A 285 -20.29 -21.64 38.64
N ILE A 286 -19.18 -21.79 39.37
CA ILE A 286 -19.18 -21.96 40.83
C ILE A 286 -19.76 -20.71 41.54
N LYS A 287 -19.39 -19.51 41.10
CA LYS A 287 -19.86 -18.25 41.71
C LYS A 287 -21.36 -17.99 41.48
N TYR A 288 -21.90 -18.43 40.35
CA TYR A 288 -23.29 -18.17 39.95
C TYR A 288 -24.19 -19.41 40.01
N ASP A 289 -23.69 -20.53 40.54
CA ASP A 289 -24.38 -21.83 40.62
C ASP A 289 -25.01 -22.24 39.27
N LEU A 290 -24.27 -21.99 38.19
CA LEU A 290 -24.67 -22.37 36.84
C LEU A 290 -24.31 -23.86 36.65
N LYS A 291 -25.32 -24.72 36.53
CA LYS A 291 -25.18 -26.15 36.24
C LYS A 291 -25.03 -26.44 34.76
#